data_AF-A0A953EMP7-F1
#
_entry.id   AF-A0A953EMP7-F1
#
_cell.length_a   1.000
_cell.length_b   1.000
_cell.length_c   1.000
_cell.angle_alpha   90.00
_cell.angle_beta   90.00
_cell.angle_gamma   90.00
#
_symmetry.space_group_name_H-M   'P 1'
#
loop_
_entity.id
_entity.type
_entity.pdbx_description
1 polymer ?
#
loop_
_entity_poly.entity_id
_entity_poly.type
_entity_poly.pdbx_seq_one_letter_code
_entity_poly.pdbx_strand_id
1 'polypeptide(L)'
;MSARRSVSAALLDGAVRGFGGRLDRRSVLRAGTMAATALVAAPSDFVLRPRSAYAAVCGCSGQGCACGSLCCDGYTEFCCTLTGSNGCPPGTVAAGWWKVDGSGFCGGAPRYYLDCNSQCGACGCRGGLCSGACSGTRCGCAAGDCNNRKSGCTMFRYGQCNQHIACLGPIVCRVVTCTPPWVFDGSCTTASRTDNNTANHNRPCLEAPFGAFDGVEDLGGAIRVIGWAVDQNRLDGVEARVFVDQRPMVTTMANLPRPDIGAAYPYYGVDHGFEAVIDCEPGRHVVCVFAHDQGSATSTFLAFTTIEVSGPVGAIDNTVGGAGTIIIDGWVVDPLRPGVAATVRLSIDGNVVSQETTGIARPDVTSGQPTFALNCGFNALIQTAPGTHRVCVDLVYGTGRIAPLGCREVVVT
;
A
#
# COMPACT_ATOMS: atom_id res chain seq x y z
N MET A 1 -7.46 2.39 68.43
CA MET A 1 -6.43 1.34 68.43
C MET A 1 -6.27 0.81 67.00
N SER A 2 -5.25 1.25 66.28
CA SER A 2 -4.97 0.82 64.90
C SER A 2 -4.08 -0.42 64.94
N ALA A 3 -4.62 -1.59 64.59
CA ALA A 3 -3.84 -2.82 64.52
C ALA A 3 -2.83 -2.71 63.36
N ARG A 4 -1.53 -2.65 63.68
CA ARG A 4 -0.46 -2.79 62.69
C ARG A 4 -0.57 -4.19 62.07
N ARG A 5 -1.09 -4.27 60.83
CA ARG A 5 -1.02 -5.51 60.04
C ARG A 5 0.46 -5.84 59.81
N SER A 6 0.87 -7.07 60.11
CA SER A 6 2.23 -7.53 59.84
C SER A 6 2.50 -7.55 58.33
N VAL A 7 3.74 -7.31 57.93
CA VAL A 7 4.18 -7.38 56.52
C VAL A 7 3.78 -8.71 55.88
N SER A 8 3.85 -9.80 56.65
CA SER A 8 3.42 -11.14 56.24
C SER A 8 1.94 -11.24 55.88
N ALA A 9 1.04 -10.54 56.59
CA ALA A 9 -0.38 -10.54 56.30
C ALA A 9 -0.73 -9.73 55.04
N ALA A 10 -0.02 -8.62 54.80
CA ALA A 10 -0.18 -7.83 53.57
C ALA A 10 0.29 -8.60 52.32
N LEU A 11 1.40 -9.35 52.45
CA LEU A 11 1.92 -10.22 51.39
C LEU A 11 0.95 -11.36 51.05
N LEU A 12 0.33 -11.97 52.07
CA LEU A 12 -0.67 -13.01 51.87
C LEU A 12 -1.95 -12.46 51.20
N ASP A 13 -2.45 -11.30 51.65
CA ASP A 13 -3.60 -10.65 51.05
C ASP A 13 -3.35 -10.26 49.58
N GLY A 14 -2.14 -9.77 49.25
CA GLY A 14 -1.73 -9.45 47.88
C GLY A 14 -1.56 -10.68 46.98
N ALA A 15 -1.14 -11.82 47.53
CA ALA A 15 -1.02 -13.08 46.80
C ALA A 15 -2.38 -13.70 46.41
N VAL A 16 -3.41 -13.48 47.23
CA VAL A 16 -4.69 -14.23 47.17
C VAL A 16 -5.85 -13.42 46.59
N ARG A 17 -5.75 -12.08 46.51
CA ARG A 17 -6.82 -11.15 46.06
C ARG A 17 -7.41 -11.39 44.65
N GLY A 18 -6.87 -12.31 43.85
CA GLY A 18 -7.41 -12.69 42.52
C GLY A 18 -8.21 -14.00 42.50
N PHE A 19 -8.26 -14.77 43.59
CA PHE A 19 -8.93 -16.07 43.65
C PHE A 19 -10.19 -15.99 44.51
N GLY A 20 -11.32 -15.60 43.89
CA GLY A 20 -12.61 -15.37 44.56
C GLY A 20 -13.39 -16.60 45.03
N GLY A 21 -12.72 -17.67 45.47
CA GLY A 21 -13.38 -18.91 45.92
C GLY A 21 -12.48 -19.78 46.82
N ARG A 22 -13.06 -20.83 47.43
CA ARG A 22 -12.34 -21.79 48.30
C ARG A 22 -11.03 -22.23 47.64
N LEU A 23 -9.91 -21.87 48.27
CA LEU A 23 -8.57 -22.10 47.75
C LEU A 23 -8.22 -23.59 47.88
N ASP A 24 -8.11 -24.28 46.75
CA ASP A 24 -7.52 -25.62 46.71
C ASP A 24 -5.99 -25.54 46.69
N ARG A 25 -5.32 -26.64 47.03
CA ARG A 25 -3.86 -26.79 47.11
C ARG A 25 -3.15 -26.29 45.84
N ARG A 26 -3.75 -26.49 44.65
CA ARG A 26 -3.23 -25.97 43.38
C ARG A 26 -3.30 -24.44 43.27
N SER A 27 -4.36 -23.81 43.76
CA SER A 27 -4.53 -22.35 43.77
C SER A 27 -3.56 -21.70 44.75
N VAL A 28 -3.31 -22.33 45.91
CA VAL A 28 -2.34 -21.86 46.90
C VAL A 28 -0.90 -21.90 46.34
N LEU A 29 -0.54 -23.00 45.66
CA LEU A 29 0.79 -23.11 45.04
C LEU A 29 0.99 -22.05 43.94
N ARG A 30 0.00 -21.87 43.05
CA ARG A 30 0.07 -20.84 41.99
C ARG A 30 0.16 -19.42 42.56
N ALA A 31 -0.63 -19.12 43.58
CA ALA A 31 -0.59 -17.83 44.27
C ALA A 31 0.78 -17.58 44.93
N GLY A 32 1.33 -18.59 45.59
CA GLY A 32 2.66 -18.53 46.21
C GLY A 32 3.78 -18.32 45.20
N THR A 33 3.77 -19.03 44.07
CA THR A 33 4.75 -18.85 43.00
C THR A 33 4.68 -17.44 42.42
N MET A 34 3.48 -16.93 42.11
CA MET A 34 3.33 -15.57 41.57
C MET A 34 3.75 -14.50 42.58
N ALA A 35 3.49 -14.68 43.87
CA ALA A 35 3.94 -13.76 44.91
C ALA A 35 5.47 -13.74 45.05
N ALA A 36 6.13 -14.90 44.92
CA ALA A 36 7.58 -14.98 44.88
C ALA A 36 8.15 -14.27 43.64
N THR A 37 7.58 -14.49 42.46
CA THR A 37 7.97 -13.80 41.23
C THR A 37 7.76 -12.29 41.33
N ALA A 38 6.65 -11.84 41.94
CA ALA A 38 6.36 -10.44 42.20
C ALA A 38 7.40 -9.78 43.13
N LEU A 39 7.81 -10.48 44.19
CA LEU A 39 8.85 -10.02 45.10
C LEU A 39 10.20 -9.84 44.39
N VAL A 40 10.49 -10.68 43.39
CA VAL A 40 11.75 -10.64 42.65
C VAL A 40 11.70 -9.60 41.53
N ALA A 41 10.62 -9.57 40.75
CA ALA A 41 10.50 -8.74 39.54
C ALA A 41 10.12 -7.28 39.84
N ALA A 42 9.31 -7.05 40.89
CA ALA A 42 8.82 -5.72 41.25
C ALA A 42 8.69 -5.57 42.79
N PRO A 43 9.79 -5.74 43.55
CA PRO A 43 9.78 -5.81 45.01
C PRO A 43 9.09 -4.61 45.66
N SER A 44 9.45 -3.40 45.24
CA SER A 44 8.90 -2.16 45.80
C SER A 44 7.43 -1.96 45.42
N ASP A 45 7.04 -2.27 44.19
CA ASP A 45 5.66 -2.08 43.72
C ASP A 45 4.70 -3.09 44.37
N PHE A 46 5.16 -4.34 44.61
CA PHE A 46 4.38 -5.36 45.29
C PHE A 46 4.28 -5.15 46.80
N VAL A 47 5.34 -4.66 47.45
CA VAL A 47 5.35 -4.41 48.90
C VAL A 47 4.65 -3.10 49.27
N LEU A 48 4.79 -2.05 48.46
CA LEU A 48 4.32 -0.70 48.81
C LEU A 48 2.95 -0.34 48.25
N ARG A 49 2.45 -1.06 47.23
CA ARG A 49 1.12 -0.79 46.64
C ARG A 49 0.18 -1.98 46.84
N PRO A 50 -1.09 -1.74 47.20
CA PRO A 50 -2.09 -2.80 47.35
C PRO A 50 -2.52 -3.32 45.97
N ARG A 51 -1.74 -4.24 45.39
CA ARG A 51 -2.01 -4.90 44.10
C ARG A 51 -1.80 -6.42 44.19
N SER A 52 -2.39 -7.17 43.26
CA SER A 52 -2.19 -8.62 43.23
C SER A 52 -0.76 -8.98 42.79
N ALA A 53 -0.26 -10.15 43.18
CA ALA A 53 1.03 -10.65 42.70
C ALA A 53 1.09 -10.74 41.16
N TYR A 54 -0.03 -11.06 40.53
CA TYR A 54 -0.20 -11.05 39.07
C TYR A 54 -0.03 -9.64 38.50
N ALA A 55 -0.69 -8.64 39.08
CA ALA A 55 -0.52 -7.23 38.70
C ALA A 55 0.89 -6.70 39.02
N ALA A 56 1.55 -7.25 40.05
CA ALA A 56 2.94 -7.01 40.40
C ALA A 56 3.93 -7.39 39.34
N VAL A 57 3.78 -8.58 38.78
CA VAL A 57 4.63 -9.08 37.69
C VAL A 57 4.27 -8.40 36.37
N CYS A 58 2.99 -8.09 36.14
CA CYS A 58 2.53 -7.52 34.88
C CYS A 58 2.37 -6.00 34.95
N GLY A 59 3.49 -5.31 34.77
CA GLY A 59 3.53 -3.86 34.64
C GLY A 59 3.05 -3.40 33.26
N CYS A 60 1.74 -3.35 33.02
CA CYS A 60 1.14 -2.91 31.75
C CYS A 60 1.10 -1.37 31.62
N SER A 61 2.19 -0.68 32.01
CA SER A 61 2.31 0.79 31.92
C SER A 61 1.15 1.57 32.58
N GLY A 62 0.61 1.06 33.68
CA GLY A 62 -0.50 1.66 34.40
C GLY A 62 -1.90 1.38 33.83
N GLN A 63 -2.02 0.51 32.83
CA GLN A 63 -3.29 0.13 32.21
C GLN A 63 -3.86 -1.19 32.75
N GLY A 64 -5.18 -1.32 32.73
CA GLY A 64 -5.93 -2.49 33.21
C GLY A 64 -5.95 -3.68 32.24
N CYS A 65 -4.79 -4.06 31.70
CA CYS A 65 -4.67 -5.17 30.75
C CYS A 65 -4.49 -6.53 31.43
N ALA A 66 -4.88 -7.60 30.74
CA ALA A 66 -4.56 -8.96 31.16
C ALA A 66 -3.05 -9.23 30.98
N CYS A 67 -2.45 -10.08 31.82
CA CYS A 67 -1.07 -10.49 31.58
C CYS A 67 -0.98 -11.29 30.28
N GLY A 68 0.09 -11.06 29.53
CA GLY A 68 0.28 -11.64 28.20
C GLY A 68 -0.32 -10.79 27.07
N SER A 69 -1.07 -9.73 27.39
CA SER A 69 -1.39 -8.67 26.43
C SER A 69 -0.11 -8.05 25.87
N LEU A 70 -0.15 -7.63 24.61
CA LEU A 70 0.99 -7.01 23.93
C LEU A 70 1.47 -5.74 24.64
N CYS A 71 0.56 -4.98 25.25
CA CYS A 71 0.93 -3.79 26.05
C CYS A 71 1.89 -4.10 27.22
N CYS A 72 1.90 -5.33 27.70
CA CYS A 72 2.66 -5.78 28.86
C CYS A 72 3.95 -6.52 28.47
N ASP A 73 4.25 -6.69 27.17
CA ASP A 73 5.38 -7.50 26.68
C ASP A 73 6.75 -6.80 26.82
N GLY A 74 6.76 -5.52 27.22
CA GLY A 74 7.96 -4.74 27.48
C GLY A 74 8.45 -3.92 26.27
N TYR A 75 7.89 -4.11 25.08
CA TYR A 75 8.32 -3.45 23.86
C TYR A 75 7.49 -2.22 23.52
N THR A 76 8.07 -1.32 22.71
CA THR A 76 7.37 -0.12 22.22
C THR A 76 6.67 -0.44 20.89
N GLU A 77 5.48 0.14 20.68
CA GLU A 77 4.68 -0.10 19.47
C GLU A 77 5.32 0.45 18.20
N PHE A 78 4.95 -0.11 17.05
CA PHE A 78 5.39 0.36 15.74
C PHE A 78 4.60 1.56 15.23
N CYS A 79 5.28 2.44 14.48
CA CYS A 79 4.68 3.67 13.97
C CYS A 79 3.53 3.39 13.00
N CYS A 80 3.59 2.30 12.23
CA CYS A 80 2.49 1.94 11.33
C CYS A 80 1.20 1.59 12.06
N THR A 81 1.27 1.05 13.29
CA THR A 81 0.08 0.78 14.09
C THR A 81 -0.52 2.07 14.64
N LEU A 82 0.30 3.08 14.94
CA LEU A 82 -0.17 4.37 15.46
C LEU A 82 -0.69 5.32 14.38
N THR A 83 -0.07 5.31 13.20
CA THR A 83 -0.23 6.37 12.19
C THR A 83 -0.72 5.85 10.85
N GLY A 84 -0.73 4.52 10.65
CA GLY A 84 -0.93 3.90 9.34
C GLY A 84 0.33 3.91 8.45
N SER A 85 1.41 4.60 8.84
CA SER A 85 2.64 4.71 8.06
C SER A 85 3.87 4.24 8.86
N ASN A 86 4.81 3.60 8.18
CA ASN A 86 6.08 3.14 8.75
C ASN A 86 7.14 4.26 8.72
N GLY A 87 6.80 5.40 9.32
CA GLY A 87 7.68 6.57 9.45
C GLY A 87 7.51 7.25 10.80
N CYS A 88 8.51 8.02 11.24
CA CYS A 88 8.40 8.77 12.48
C CYS A 88 7.28 9.82 12.36
N PRO A 89 6.29 9.85 13.28
CA PRO A 89 5.20 10.81 13.24
C PRO A 89 5.69 12.26 13.44
N PRO A 90 4.90 13.25 12.99
CA PRO A 90 5.17 14.66 13.29
C PRO A 90 5.39 14.90 14.79
N GLY A 91 6.39 15.73 15.13
CA GLY A 91 6.78 16.01 16.51
C GLY A 91 7.72 14.96 17.14
N THR A 92 8.14 13.96 16.37
CA THR A 92 9.16 12.98 16.78
C THR A 92 10.38 13.04 15.87
N VAL A 93 11.49 12.45 16.32
CA VAL A 93 12.73 12.32 15.55
C VAL A 93 13.34 10.94 15.74
N ALA A 94 13.95 10.38 14.70
CA ALA A 94 14.73 9.16 14.81
C ALA A 94 15.99 9.44 15.62
N ALA A 95 16.14 8.84 16.80
CA ALA A 95 17.23 9.16 17.73
C ALA A 95 18.28 8.07 17.89
N GLY A 96 18.03 6.91 17.29
CA GLY A 96 18.88 5.73 17.41
C GLY A 96 18.25 4.52 16.74
N TRP A 97 19.07 3.49 16.54
CA TRP A 97 18.62 2.29 15.86
C TRP A 97 19.41 1.06 16.31
N TRP A 98 18.82 -0.12 16.12
CA TRP A 98 19.57 -1.37 16.24
C TRP A 98 19.31 -2.26 15.03
N LYS A 99 20.33 -3.05 14.71
CA LYS A 99 20.34 -4.11 13.71
C LYS A 99 19.82 -5.39 14.33
N VAL A 100 19.18 -6.18 13.49
CA VAL A 100 18.63 -7.48 13.81
C VAL A 100 19.05 -8.43 12.70
N ASP A 101 19.87 -9.42 13.07
CA ASP A 101 20.29 -10.49 12.19
C ASP A 101 19.32 -11.68 12.29
N GLY A 102 19.12 -12.40 11.18
CA GLY A 102 18.28 -13.61 11.15
C GLY A 102 16.77 -13.34 11.15
N SER A 103 16.33 -12.14 10.78
CA SER A 103 14.91 -11.86 10.58
C SER A 103 14.43 -12.40 9.22
N GLY A 104 13.27 -13.07 9.20
CA GLY A 104 12.64 -13.54 7.96
C GLY A 104 12.01 -12.44 7.11
N PHE A 105 11.82 -11.23 7.66
CA PHE A 105 11.06 -10.15 7.03
C PHE A 105 11.85 -9.30 6.02
N CYS A 106 13.14 -9.57 5.84
CA CYS A 106 13.98 -8.89 4.86
C CYS A 106 14.70 -9.93 3.98
N GLY A 107 14.00 -10.98 3.54
CA GLY A 107 14.59 -12.00 2.66
C GLY A 107 15.89 -12.64 3.20
N GLY A 108 16.08 -12.69 4.52
CA GLY A 108 17.30 -13.15 5.19
C GLY A 108 18.39 -12.09 5.40
N ALA A 109 18.24 -10.89 4.84
CA ALA A 109 19.08 -9.74 5.13
C ALA A 109 18.79 -9.16 6.54
N PRO A 110 19.70 -8.35 7.11
CA PRO A 110 19.45 -7.69 8.37
C PRO A 110 18.25 -6.73 8.32
N ARG A 111 17.50 -6.70 9.42
CA ARG A 111 16.42 -5.75 9.66
C ARG A 111 16.88 -4.67 10.63
N TYR A 112 16.41 -3.44 10.47
CA TYR A 112 16.79 -2.30 11.30
C TYR A 112 15.55 -1.69 11.94
N TYR A 113 15.65 -1.39 13.23
CA TYR A 113 14.58 -0.78 14.00
C TYR A 113 15.06 0.59 14.49
N LEU A 114 14.27 1.62 14.23
CA LEU A 114 14.58 2.99 14.61
C LEU A 114 13.61 3.45 15.69
N ASP A 115 14.14 4.07 16.73
CA ASP A 115 13.33 4.67 17.80
C ASP A 115 12.95 6.11 17.42
N CYS A 116 11.65 6.38 17.30
CA CYS A 116 11.11 7.71 17.11
C CYS A 116 10.81 8.34 18.48
N ASN A 117 11.72 9.18 18.94
CA ASN A 117 11.60 9.88 20.21
C ASN A 117 10.78 11.16 20.06
N SER A 118 9.92 11.44 21.02
CA SER A 118 9.26 12.74 21.12
C SER A 118 10.29 13.86 21.31
N GLN A 119 9.97 15.07 20.84
CA GLN A 119 10.76 16.25 21.15
C GLN A 119 10.33 16.86 22.47
N CYS A 120 11.27 17.46 23.20
CA CYS A 120 11.03 18.05 24.52
C CYS A 120 10.46 19.47 24.48
N GLY A 121 10.43 20.10 23.31
CA GLY A 121 10.03 21.51 23.18
C GLY A 121 10.86 22.43 24.07
N ALA A 122 10.19 23.27 24.86
CA ALA A 122 10.84 24.23 25.77
C ALA A 122 11.36 23.63 27.09
N CYS A 123 11.19 22.33 27.31
CA CYS A 123 11.65 21.72 28.56
C CYS A 123 13.16 21.48 28.61
N GLY A 124 13.72 21.57 29.82
CA GLY A 124 15.05 21.02 30.12
C GLY A 124 15.06 19.49 30.19
N CYS A 125 16.22 18.90 29.89
CA CYS A 125 16.49 17.47 30.12
C CYS A 125 17.42 17.24 31.31
N ARG A 126 17.33 16.03 31.86
CA ARG A 126 18.37 15.47 32.73
C ARG A 126 18.96 14.25 32.02
N GLY A 127 20.28 14.26 31.80
CA GLY A 127 20.96 13.16 31.07
C GLY A 127 20.50 13.03 29.61
N GLY A 128 20.14 14.15 28.96
CA GLY A 128 19.69 14.19 27.57
C GLY A 128 18.25 13.73 27.33
N LEU A 129 17.51 13.40 28.38
CA LEU A 129 16.10 13.00 28.29
C LEU A 129 15.16 13.91 29.10
N CYS A 130 13.98 14.20 28.57
CA CYS A 130 12.88 14.88 29.29
C CYS A 130 11.71 13.92 29.55
N SER A 131 10.94 14.16 30.61
CA SER A 131 9.83 13.29 30.96
C SER A 131 8.68 13.36 29.94
N GLY A 132 7.91 12.28 29.80
CA GLY A 132 6.70 12.28 28.97
C GLY A 132 5.67 13.35 29.36
N ALA A 133 5.54 13.64 30.66
CA ALA A 133 4.68 14.74 31.13
C ALA A 133 5.12 16.11 30.57
N CYS A 134 6.42 16.30 30.40
CA CYS A 134 6.98 17.52 29.82
C CYS A 134 6.82 17.54 28.29
N SER A 135 7.16 16.45 27.59
CA SER A 135 7.04 16.38 26.12
C SER A 135 5.60 16.23 25.63
N GLY A 136 4.61 16.26 26.53
CA GLY A 136 3.21 15.96 26.24
C GLY A 136 2.94 14.51 25.86
N THR A 137 3.96 13.64 25.95
CA THR A 137 3.87 12.23 25.58
C THR A 137 3.42 11.38 26.77
N ARG A 138 2.17 10.91 26.74
CA ARG A 138 1.64 10.03 27.78
C ARG A 138 2.18 8.61 27.61
N CYS A 139 2.59 8.00 28.72
CA CYS A 139 2.90 6.58 28.77
C CYS A 139 1.61 5.77 28.92
N GLY A 140 1.41 4.78 28.05
CA GLY A 140 0.30 3.84 28.12
C GLY A 140 0.31 2.84 26.96
N CYS A 141 -0.72 2.00 26.88
CA CYS A 141 -0.93 1.18 25.69
C CYS A 141 -1.23 2.08 24.50
N ALA A 142 -0.63 1.78 23.35
CA ALA A 142 -0.90 2.50 22.12
C ALA A 142 -2.40 2.49 21.80
N ALA A 143 -2.96 3.67 21.52
CA ALA A 143 -4.39 3.91 21.33
C ALA A 143 -5.30 3.46 22.50
N GLY A 144 -4.74 3.20 23.69
CA GLY A 144 -5.50 2.69 24.84
C GLY A 144 -5.93 1.22 24.71
N ASP A 145 -5.36 0.46 23.77
CA ASP A 145 -5.73 -0.94 23.49
C ASP A 145 -4.65 -1.91 23.98
N CYS A 146 -5.05 -2.91 24.76
CA CYS A 146 -4.17 -3.96 25.28
C CYS A 146 -3.56 -4.86 24.18
N ASN A 147 -4.17 -4.90 22.99
CA ASN A 147 -3.65 -5.61 21.81
C ASN A 147 -2.53 -4.83 21.09
N ASN A 148 -2.22 -3.63 21.57
CA ASN A 148 -1.08 -2.86 21.11
C ASN A 148 -0.03 -2.81 22.21
N ARG A 149 1.24 -2.69 21.81
CA ARG A 149 2.37 -2.45 22.70
C ARG A 149 2.30 -1.06 23.34
N LYS A 150 3.17 -0.79 24.31
CA LYS A 150 3.19 0.52 24.96
C LYS A 150 3.75 1.60 24.02
N SER A 151 3.32 2.84 24.22
CA SER A 151 3.85 4.04 23.58
C SER A 151 4.18 5.08 24.64
N GLY A 152 5.23 5.87 24.44
CA GLY A 152 5.57 6.98 25.34
C GLY A 152 6.12 6.58 26.71
N CYS A 153 6.47 5.30 26.90
CA CYS A 153 6.90 4.75 28.20
C CYS A 153 8.40 4.51 28.30
N THR A 154 9.08 4.32 27.17
CA THR A 154 10.48 3.93 27.15
C THR A 154 11.35 5.19 27.10
N MET A 155 12.03 5.47 28.21
CA MET A 155 12.94 6.60 28.37
C MET A 155 14.36 6.18 28.00
N PHE A 156 14.66 6.18 26.70
CA PHE A 156 15.93 5.66 26.20
C PHE A 156 16.35 6.33 24.88
N ARG A 157 17.66 6.34 24.62
CA ARG A 157 18.26 6.82 23.38
C ARG A 157 19.58 6.07 23.12
N TYR A 158 19.73 5.41 21.98
CA TYR A 158 21.01 4.82 21.57
C TYR A 158 22.04 5.88 21.12
N GLY A 159 21.59 6.98 20.53
CA GLY A 159 22.44 8.10 20.15
C GLY A 159 23.18 7.89 18.82
N GLN A 160 22.60 7.18 17.86
CA GLN A 160 23.20 7.00 16.53
C GLN A 160 22.63 7.94 15.48
N CYS A 161 21.42 8.48 15.67
CA CYS A 161 20.78 9.43 14.76
C CYS A 161 20.50 10.76 15.46
N ASN A 162 20.42 11.84 14.68
CA ASN A 162 20.09 13.19 15.14
C ASN A 162 20.83 13.60 16.43
N GLN A 163 22.13 13.30 16.51
CA GLN A 163 22.94 13.48 17.74
C GLN A 163 23.04 14.95 18.19
N HIS A 164 22.87 15.89 17.27
CA HIS A 164 22.84 17.32 17.54
C HIS A 164 21.68 17.75 18.44
N ILE A 165 20.59 16.97 18.53
CA ILE A 165 19.48 17.24 19.43
C ILE A 165 19.86 16.73 20.82
N ALA A 166 20.13 17.65 21.75
CA ALA A 166 20.60 17.30 23.10
C ALA A 166 19.51 16.71 24.01
N CYS A 167 18.24 17.06 23.76
CA CYS A 167 17.12 16.84 24.68
C CYS A 167 15.98 16.13 23.96
N LEU A 168 15.71 14.86 24.32
CA LEU A 168 14.65 14.06 23.72
C LEU A 168 13.72 13.43 24.76
N GLY A 169 12.46 13.27 24.40
CA GLY A 169 11.46 12.63 25.24
C GLY A 169 11.44 11.12 25.07
N PRO A 170 10.44 10.44 25.67
CA PRO A 170 10.23 9.01 25.49
C PRO A 170 10.02 8.63 24.02
N ILE A 171 10.31 7.35 23.74
CA ILE A 171 10.05 6.72 22.44
C ILE A 171 8.54 6.61 22.25
N VAL A 172 8.02 7.25 21.19
CA VAL A 172 6.61 7.22 20.82
C VAL A 172 6.29 5.95 20.07
N CYS A 173 7.10 5.60 19.08
CA CYS A 173 6.95 4.39 18.29
C CYS A 173 8.26 4.00 17.62
N ARG A 174 8.24 2.85 16.94
CA ARG A 174 9.38 2.31 16.18
C ARG A 174 9.08 2.19 14.70
N VAL A 175 10.04 2.61 13.88
CA VAL A 175 10.06 2.33 12.44
C VAL A 175 10.88 1.07 12.22
N VAL A 176 10.51 0.25 11.24
CA VAL A 176 11.28 -0.93 10.86
C VAL A 176 11.60 -0.92 9.39
N THR A 177 12.82 -1.23 9.00
CA THR A 177 13.24 -1.17 7.60
C THR A 177 14.27 -2.24 7.29
N CYS A 178 14.31 -2.67 6.03
CA CYS A 178 15.38 -3.53 5.50
C CYS A 178 16.55 -2.71 4.93
N THR A 179 16.36 -1.40 4.75
CA THR A 179 17.43 -0.49 4.33
C THR A 179 18.20 0.02 5.55
N PRO A 180 19.55 0.00 5.55
CA PRO A 180 20.30 0.56 6.65
C PRO A 180 19.99 2.06 6.88
N PRO A 181 19.77 2.52 8.12
CA PRO A 181 19.32 3.90 8.41
C PRO A 181 20.20 5.00 7.81
N TRP A 182 21.52 4.82 7.81
CA TRP A 182 22.48 5.80 7.29
C TRP A 182 22.45 5.96 5.76
N VAL A 183 21.73 5.09 5.04
CA VAL A 183 21.55 5.21 3.59
C VAL A 183 20.51 6.29 3.25
N PHE A 184 19.47 6.45 4.07
CA PHE A 184 18.37 7.38 3.80
C PHE A 184 18.26 8.54 4.80
N ASP A 185 18.88 8.44 5.98
CA ASP A 185 18.97 9.53 6.96
C ASP A 185 20.45 9.81 7.27
N GLY A 186 20.96 10.91 6.70
CA GLY A 186 22.35 11.34 6.87
C GLY A 186 22.70 11.76 8.31
N SER A 187 21.73 11.89 9.21
CA SER A 187 21.99 12.12 10.64
C SER A 187 22.40 10.84 11.38
N CYS A 188 22.15 9.67 10.77
CA CYS A 188 22.43 8.36 11.35
C CYS A 188 23.86 7.90 11.06
N THR A 189 24.56 7.43 12.09
CA THR A 189 25.90 6.85 11.96
C THR A 189 25.85 5.37 11.60
N THR A 190 26.99 4.82 11.18
CA THR A 190 27.19 3.38 10.90
C THR A 190 27.55 2.56 12.14
N ALA A 191 27.61 3.17 13.32
CA ALA A 191 27.97 2.49 14.56
C ALA A 191 26.84 1.53 14.96
N SER A 192 27.01 0.23 14.71
CA SER A 192 25.94 -0.75 14.92
C SER A 192 25.71 -1.12 16.39
N ARG A 193 24.43 -1.16 16.77
CA ARG A 193 23.92 -1.86 17.95
C ARG A 193 23.12 -3.05 17.45
N THR A 194 23.20 -4.20 18.11
CA THR A 194 22.49 -5.41 17.65
C THR A 194 21.65 -6.00 18.77
N ASP A 195 20.40 -6.35 18.47
CA ASP A 195 19.50 -7.05 19.38
C ASP A 195 18.62 -8.07 18.64
N ASN A 196 19.14 -9.29 18.52
CA ASN A 196 18.48 -10.37 17.78
C ASN A 196 17.25 -10.93 18.51
N ASN A 197 16.98 -10.56 19.77
CA ASN A 197 15.74 -10.97 20.45
C ASN A 197 14.50 -10.40 19.75
N THR A 198 14.68 -9.34 18.96
CA THR A 198 13.63 -8.67 18.21
C THR A 198 13.48 -9.19 16.77
N ALA A 199 14.15 -10.29 16.40
CA ALA A 199 14.12 -10.91 15.06
C ALA A 199 12.71 -11.10 14.48
N ASN A 200 11.78 -11.51 15.35
CA ASN A 200 10.42 -11.84 14.97
C ASN A 200 9.40 -10.77 15.40
N HIS A 201 9.83 -9.61 15.86
CA HIS A 201 8.89 -8.55 16.22
C HIS A 201 8.29 -7.94 14.96
N ASN A 202 6.97 -8.04 14.83
CA ASN A 202 6.29 -7.48 13.68
C ASN A 202 4.87 -7.03 13.98
N ARG A 203 4.24 -6.43 12.97
CA ARG A 203 2.80 -6.14 12.88
C ARG A 203 2.34 -6.35 11.44
N PRO A 204 1.05 -6.68 11.21
CA PRO A 204 0.50 -6.80 9.86
C PRO A 204 0.72 -5.56 8.99
N CYS A 205 0.72 -4.35 9.58
CA CYS A 205 1.00 -3.11 8.85
C CYS A 205 2.45 -2.95 8.35
N LEU A 206 3.37 -3.86 8.70
CA LEU A 206 4.74 -3.93 8.20
C LEU A 206 4.92 -5.02 7.14
N GLU A 207 3.91 -5.86 6.91
CA GLU A 207 3.93 -6.95 5.92
C GLU A 207 3.11 -6.59 4.68
N ALA A 208 2.20 -5.63 4.81
CA ALA A 208 1.38 -5.18 3.69
C ALA A 208 2.27 -4.57 2.58
N PRO A 209 2.05 -4.95 1.31
CA PRO A 209 2.60 -4.23 0.18
C PRO A 209 2.24 -2.76 0.24
N PHE A 210 3.07 -1.92 -0.37
CA PHE A 210 2.78 -0.51 -0.56
C PHE A 210 3.20 -0.11 -1.96
N GLY A 211 2.73 1.03 -2.44
CA GLY A 211 3.00 1.46 -3.81
C GLY A 211 2.24 2.73 -4.15
N ALA A 212 2.32 3.10 -5.42
CA ALA A 212 1.50 4.18 -5.96
C ALA A 212 0.96 3.81 -7.35
N PHE A 213 -0.20 4.38 -7.64
CA PHE A 213 -0.79 4.39 -8.96
C PHE A 213 -0.38 5.69 -9.65
N ASP A 214 0.39 5.58 -10.73
CA ASP A 214 0.94 6.75 -11.42
C ASP A 214 -0.06 7.32 -12.44
N GLY A 215 -0.87 6.47 -13.07
CA GLY A 215 -1.90 6.94 -13.96
C GLY A 215 -2.60 5.87 -14.80
N VAL A 216 -3.60 6.33 -15.52
CA VAL A 216 -4.30 5.59 -16.57
C VAL A 216 -4.40 6.46 -17.82
N GLU A 217 -4.14 5.88 -18.97
CA GLU A 217 -4.18 6.53 -20.27
C GLU A 217 -5.20 5.84 -21.17
N ASP A 218 -5.97 6.62 -21.94
CA ASP A 218 -6.88 6.09 -22.95
C ASP A 218 -6.10 5.71 -24.22
N LEU A 219 -6.33 4.49 -24.72
CA LEU A 219 -5.74 3.96 -25.95
C LEU A 219 -6.79 3.72 -27.05
N GLY A 220 -8.01 4.21 -26.88
CA GLY A 220 -9.08 4.12 -27.85
C GLY A 220 -9.76 2.76 -27.81
N GLY A 221 -10.63 2.55 -26.81
CA GLY A 221 -11.28 1.28 -26.50
C GLY A 221 -10.44 0.36 -25.60
N ALA A 222 -9.37 0.87 -25.00
CA ALA A 222 -8.52 0.22 -24.01
C ALA A 222 -7.94 1.31 -23.12
N ILE A 223 -7.41 0.86 -22.00
CA ILE A 223 -6.67 1.69 -21.08
C ILE A 223 -5.28 1.11 -20.85
N ARG A 224 -4.29 2.00 -20.67
CA ARG A 224 -2.96 1.66 -20.17
C ARG A 224 -2.86 2.10 -18.73
N VAL A 225 -2.58 1.17 -17.83
CA VAL A 225 -2.50 1.37 -16.39
C VAL A 225 -1.05 1.23 -15.95
N ILE A 226 -0.54 2.21 -15.19
CA ILE A 226 0.87 2.31 -14.80
C ILE A 226 0.97 2.60 -13.32
N GLY A 227 1.95 1.99 -12.67
CA GLY A 227 2.33 2.34 -11.31
C GLY A 227 3.54 1.56 -10.83
N TRP A 228 3.66 1.46 -9.52
CA TRP A 228 4.68 0.64 -8.88
C TRP A 228 4.15 0.09 -7.55
N ALA A 229 4.71 -1.03 -7.12
CA ALA A 229 4.41 -1.60 -5.82
C ALA A 229 5.59 -2.41 -5.31
N VAL A 230 5.81 -2.35 -4.01
CA VAL A 230 6.86 -3.04 -3.26
C VAL A 230 6.20 -3.89 -2.19
N ASP A 231 6.71 -5.10 -2.02
CA ASP A 231 6.40 -5.94 -0.87
C ASP A 231 7.58 -5.92 0.10
N GLN A 232 7.30 -5.64 1.37
CA GLN A 232 8.35 -5.43 2.36
C GLN A 232 9.13 -6.70 2.72
N ASN A 233 8.55 -7.88 2.50
CA ASN A 233 9.11 -9.15 2.94
C ASN A 233 9.81 -9.95 1.81
N ARG A 234 9.80 -9.45 0.57
CA ARG A 234 10.34 -10.13 -0.62
C ARG A 234 10.94 -9.15 -1.64
N LEU A 235 11.73 -9.68 -2.57
CA LEU A 235 12.49 -8.89 -3.55
C LEU A 235 12.06 -9.16 -5.01
N ASP A 236 11.28 -10.20 -5.25
CA ASP A 236 10.87 -10.70 -6.58
C ASP A 236 9.66 -9.98 -7.19
N GLY A 237 9.28 -8.81 -6.64
CA GLY A 237 8.14 -8.01 -7.07
C GLY A 237 6.84 -8.41 -6.38
N VAL A 238 5.77 -7.65 -6.63
CA VAL A 238 4.43 -7.91 -6.06
C VAL A 238 3.36 -7.85 -7.14
N GLU A 239 2.30 -8.66 -7.00
CA GLU A 239 1.18 -8.65 -7.95
C GLU A 239 0.39 -7.34 -7.87
N ALA A 240 0.34 -6.60 -8.97
CA ALA A 240 -0.63 -5.54 -9.18
C ALA A 240 -1.90 -6.12 -9.80
N ARG A 241 -3.02 -6.02 -9.08
CA ARG A 241 -4.35 -6.48 -9.52
C ARG A 241 -5.18 -5.27 -9.92
N VAL A 242 -5.58 -5.24 -11.18
CA VAL A 242 -6.33 -4.14 -11.76
C VAL A 242 -7.77 -4.57 -12.03
N PHE A 243 -8.71 -3.75 -11.57
CA PHE A 243 -10.13 -3.92 -11.75
C PHE A 243 -10.68 -2.75 -12.57
N VAL A 244 -11.67 -3.04 -13.43
CA VAL A 244 -12.46 -2.04 -14.15
C VAL A 244 -13.92 -2.28 -13.79
N ASP A 245 -14.60 -1.27 -13.25
CA ASP A 245 -15.99 -1.34 -12.77
C ASP A 245 -16.24 -2.54 -11.84
N GLN A 246 -15.33 -2.72 -10.88
CA GLN A 246 -15.33 -3.82 -9.89
C GLN A 246 -15.09 -5.22 -10.47
N ARG A 247 -14.87 -5.35 -11.78
CA ARG A 247 -14.53 -6.62 -12.42
C ARG A 247 -13.01 -6.79 -12.46
N PRO A 248 -12.46 -7.95 -12.05
CA PRO A 248 -11.03 -8.21 -12.18
C PRO A 248 -10.67 -8.32 -13.67
N MET A 249 -9.74 -7.50 -14.12
CA MET A 249 -9.33 -7.47 -15.53
C MET A 249 -7.98 -8.16 -15.73
N VAL A 250 -6.98 -7.76 -14.94
CA VAL A 250 -5.61 -8.29 -15.07
C VAL A 250 -4.90 -8.33 -13.73
N THR A 251 -4.06 -9.35 -13.57
CA THR A 251 -3.02 -9.42 -12.54
C THR A 251 -1.69 -9.40 -13.27
N THR A 252 -0.83 -8.44 -12.94
CA THR A 252 0.52 -8.33 -13.51
C THR A 252 1.55 -8.23 -12.40
N MET A 253 2.77 -8.68 -12.66
CA MET A 253 3.85 -8.57 -11.68
C MET A 253 4.44 -7.16 -11.74
N ALA A 254 4.64 -6.53 -10.58
CA ALA A 254 5.38 -5.29 -10.47
C ALA A 254 6.88 -5.59 -10.47
N ASN A 255 7.45 -5.81 -11.65
CA ASN A 255 8.85 -6.17 -11.87
C ASN A 255 9.52 -5.35 -12.98
N LEU A 256 8.90 -4.25 -13.41
CA LEU A 256 9.46 -3.36 -14.42
C LEU A 256 10.45 -2.37 -13.78
N PRO A 257 11.52 -1.98 -14.48
CA PRO A 257 12.51 -1.06 -13.94
C PRO A 257 11.93 0.32 -13.61
N ARG A 258 12.17 0.76 -12.37
CA ARG A 258 11.85 2.06 -11.80
C ARG A 258 13.04 2.59 -10.98
N PRO A 259 14.04 3.21 -11.65
CA PRO A 259 15.24 3.72 -10.99
C PRO A 259 14.95 4.75 -9.88
N ASP A 260 13.87 5.52 -10.02
CA ASP A 260 13.38 6.45 -9.00
C ASP A 260 12.91 5.74 -7.74
N ILE A 261 12.21 4.62 -7.89
CA ILE A 261 11.78 3.78 -6.76
C ILE A 261 12.97 3.07 -6.12
N GLY A 262 13.91 2.55 -6.92
CA GLY A 262 15.14 1.98 -6.38
C GLY A 262 16.03 3.00 -5.66
N ALA A 263 16.00 4.28 -6.04
CA ALA A 263 16.68 5.34 -5.29
C ALA A 263 15.99 5.66 -3.96
N ALA A 264 14.65 5.67 -3.93
CA ALA A 264 13.86 5.92 -2.73
C ALA A 264 13.86 4.74 -1.75
N TYR A 265 13.91 3.51 -2.27
CA TYR A 265 13.89 2.27 -1.49
C TYR A 265 15.06 1.32 -1.89
N PRO A 266 16.32 1.69 -1.58
CA PRO A 266 17.51 1.01 -2.12
C PRO A 266 17.61 -0.48 -1.83
N TYR A 267 17.06 -0.95 -0.71
CA TYR A 267 17.06 -2.37 -0.38
C TYR A 267 16.30 -3.22 -1.40
N TYR A 268 15.20 -2.71 -1.97
CA TYR A 268 14.34 -3.49 -2.86
C TYR A 268 14.83 -3.47 -4.32
N GLY A 269 15.68 -2.51 -4.69
CA GLY A 269 16.17 -2.37 -6.06
C GLY A 269 15.15 -1.68 -6.97
N VAL A 270 15.36 -1.77 -8.29
CA VAL A 270 14.61 -0.97 -9.28
C VAL A 270 13.39 -1.68 -9.84
N ASP A 271 13.30 -3.01 -9.73
CA ASP A 271 12.31 -3.81 -10.46
C ASP A 271 10.98 -3.90 -9.71
N HIS A 272 10.27 -2.78 -9.59
CA HIS A 272 9.01 -2.65 -8.82
C HIS A 272 7.90 -1.90 -9.56
N GLY A 273 8.09 -1.56 -10.84
CA GLY A 273 7.07 -0.96 -11.68
C GLY A 273 6.10 -2.00 -12.24
N PHE A 274 4.86 -1.60 -12.49
CA PHE A 274 3.91 -2.40 -13.27
C PHE A 274 3.30 -1.57 -14.40
N GLU A 275 2.98 -2.26 -15.48
CA GLU A 275 2.26 -1.72 -16.63
C GLU A 275 1.32 -2.79 -17.18
N ALA A 276 0.10 -2.40 -17.52
CA ALA A 276 -0.84 -3.27 -18.21
C ALA A 276 -1.69 -2.50 -19.22
N VAL A 277 -1.95 -3.13 -20.37
CA VAL A 277 -2.95 -2.67 -21.35
C VAL A 277 -4.18 -3.56 -21.22
N ILE A 278 -5.34 -2.94 -21.07
CA ILE A 278 -6.61 -3.61 -20.77
C ILE A 278 -7.63 -3.16 -21.80
N ASP A 279 -8.22 -4.11 -22.53
CA ASP A 279 -9.36 -3.84 -23.39
C ASP A 279 -10.52 -3.30 -22.55
N CYS A 280 -11.07 -2.15 -22.93
CA CYS A 280 -12.04 -1.41 -22.15
C CYS A 280 -13.03 -0.74 -23.10
N GLU A 281 -14.31 -1.06 -23.01
CA GLU A 281 -15.29 -0.49 -23.95
C GLU A 281 -15.29 1.06 -23.89
N PRO A 282 -15.73 1.74 -24.96
CA PRO A 282 -15.90 3.18 -24.90
C PRO A 282 -16.92 3.60 -23.83
N GLY A 283 -16.61 4.68 -23.12
CA GLY A 283 -17.45 5.25 -22.07
C GLY A 283 -16.71 5.46 -20.75
N ARG A 284 -17.48 5.80 -19.73
CA ARG A 284 -16.97 6.14 -18.40
C ARG A 284 -16.74 4.91 -17.56
N HIS A 285 -15.51 4.71 -17.10
CA HIS A 285 -15.09 3.58 -16.28
C HIS A 285 -14.39 3.99 -14.99
N VAL A 286 -14.50 3.14 -13.96
CA VAL A 286 -13.73 3.24 -12.72
C VAL A 286 -12.62 2.19 -12.71
N VAL A 287 -11.38 2.62 -12.58
CA VAL A 287 -10.20 1.76 -12.51
C VAL A 287 -9.70 1.71 -11.08
N CYS A 288 -9.55 0.51 -10.51
CA CYS A 288 -9.00 0.30 -9.17
C CYS A 288 -7.76 -0.58 -9.23
N VAL A 289 -6.73 -0.25 -8.46
CA VAL A 289 -5.49 -1.03 -8.38
C VAL A 289 -5.19 -1.44 -6.94
N PHE A 290 -4.85 -2.71 -6.77
CA PHE A 290 -4.40 -3.28 -5.50
C PHE A 290 -3.01 -3.91 -5.69
N ALA A 291 -2.14 -3.77 -4.70
CA ALA A 291 -0.94 -4.58 -4.57
C ALA A 291 -1.25 -5.81 -3.71
N HIS A 292 -0.91 -7.00 -4.18
CA HIS A 292 -1.22 -8.25 -3.51
C HIS A 292 0.05 -9.04 -3.22
N ASP A 293 0.35 -9.25 -1.95
CA ASP A 293 1.41 -10.14 -1.47
C ASP A 293 0.96 -11.59 -1.70
N GLN A 294 1.66 -12.34 -2.55
CA GLN A 294 1.29 -13.72 -2.89
C GLN A 294 1.59 -14.72 -1.78
N GLY A 295 2.52 -14.41 -0.86
CA GLY A 295 2.90 -15.30 0.23
C GLY A 295 2.03 -15.14 1.48
N SER A 296 1.73 -13.91 1.89
CA SER A 296 0.84 -13.64 3.03
C SER A 296 -0.64 -13.55 2.61
N ALA A 297 -0.92 -13.52 1.31
CA ALA A 297 -2.25 -13.26 0.73
C ALA A 297 -2.85 -11.90 1.13
N THR A 298 -2.02 -10.98 1.62
CA THR A 298 -2.45 -9.63 2.01
C THR A 298 -2.60 -8.74 0.78
N SER A 299 -3.68 -7.96 0.72
CA SER A 299 -3.88 -6.97 -0.35
C SER A 299 -3.91 -5.57 0.22
N THR A 300 -3.19 -4.65 -0.41
CA THR A 300 -3.24 -3.22 -0.13
C THR A 300 -3.90 -2.50 -1.29
N PHE A 301 -4.90 -1.69 -0.98
CA PHE A 301 -5.48 -0.77 -1.94
C PHE A 301 -4.48 0.36 -2.25
N LEU A 302 -4.14 0.53 -3.53
CA LEU A 302 -3.22 1.61 -3.94
C LEU A 302 -4.00 2.88 -4.27
N ALA A 303 -4.92 2.80 -5.23
CA ALA A 303 -5.75 3.92 -5.65
C ALA A 303 -6.93 3.46 -6.52
N PHE A 304 -7.86 4.39 -6.73
CA PHE A 304 -8.86 4.31 -7.77
C PHE A 304 -8.89 5.63 -8.55
N THR A 305 -9.28 5.56 -9.82
CA THR A 305 -9.52 6.75 -10.64
C THR A 305 -10.65 6.48 -11.64
N THR A 306 -11.16 7.53 -12.25
CA THR A 306 -12.13 7.43 -13.35
C THR A 306 -11.46 7.79 -14.67
N ILE A 307 -11.85 7.12 -15.74
CA ILE A 307 -11.40 7.42 -17.10
C ILE A 307 -12.59 7.40 -18.06
N GLU A 308 -12.59 8.33 -19.01
CA GLU A 308 -13.45 8.28 -20.19
C GLU A 308 -12.66 7.62 -21.32
N VAL A 309 -13.08 6.43 -21.75
CA VAL A 309 -12.44 5.69 -22.83
C VAL A 309 -13.09 6.08 -24.15
N SER A 310 -12.27 6.53 -25.10
CA SER A 310 -12.76 7.00 -26.39
C SER A 310 -13.16 5.84 -27.30
N GLY A 311 -14.27 6.03 -28.02
CA GLY A 311 -14.70 5.16 -29.12
C GLY A 311 -14.57 5.86 -30.47
N PRO A 312 -14.55 5.12 -31.59
CA PRO A 312 -14.50 5.73 -32.90
C PRO A 312 -15.71 6.64 -33.11
N VAL A 313 -15.48 7.85 -33.61
CA VAL A 313 -16.54 8.79 -33.97
C VAL A 313 -16.68 8.77 -35.48
N GLY A 314 -17.84 8.38 -35.99
CA GLY A 314 -18.03 8.28 -37.44
C GLY A 314 -19.38 7.73 -37.84
N ALA A 315 -19.57 7.62 -39.15
CA ALA A 315 -20.73 6.96 -39.73
C ALA A 315 -20.35 6.23 -41.01
N ILE A 316 -21.04 5.11 -41.25
CA ILE A 316 -21.13 4.47 -42.56
C ILE A 316 -22.37 5.07 -43.22
N ASP A 317 -22.16 5.93 -44.22
CA ASP A 317 -23.23 6.68 -44.86
C ASP A 317 -23.94 5.82 -45.90
N ASN A 318 -23.18 5.01 -46.64
CA ASN A 318 -23.72 4.21 -47.72
C ASN A 318 -22.94 2.90 -47.92
N THR A 319 -23.63 1.86 -48.37
CA THR A 319 -23.06 0.56 -48.71
C THR A 319 -23.89 -0.07 -49.83
N VAL A 320 -23.27 -0.25 -50.99
CA VAL A 320 -23.95 -0.72 -52.21
C VAL A 320 -23.18 -1.86 -52.82
N GLY A 321 -23.89 -2.95 -53.16
CA GLY A 321 -23.34 -4.06 -53.93
C GLY A 321 -23.65 -3.88 -55.41
N GLY A 322 -22.70 -4.25 -56.26
CA GLY A 322 -22.81 -4.24 -57.72
C GLY A 322 -22.30 -5.55 -58.32
N ALA A 323 -21.98 -5.53 -59.61
CA ALA A 323 -21.39 -6.68 -60.30
C ALA A 323 -19.98 -6.94 -59.76
N GLY A 324 -19.81 -8.00 -58.95
CA GLY A 324 -18.53 -8.39 -58.34
C GLY A 324 -17.88 -7.33 -57.43
N THR A 325 -18.63 -6.33 -56.96
CA THR A 325 -18.09 -5.17 -56.24
C THR A 325 -18.98 -4.70 -55.09
N ILE A 326 -18.35 -4.08 -54.11
CA ILE A 326 -19.00 -3.33 -53.03
C ILE A 326 -18.41 -1.92 -53.01
N ILE A 327 -19.28 -0.91 -52.98
CA ILE A 327 -18.90 0.47 -52.68
C ILE A 327 -19.36 0.77 -51.25
N ILE A 328 -18.45 1.24 -50.41
CA ILE A 328 -18.74 1.67 -49.05
C ILE A 328 -18.11 3.04 -48.81
N ASP A 329 -18.90 3.96 -48.27
CA ASP A 329 -18.47 5.32 -47.99
C ASP A 329 -19.03 5.83 -46.68
N GLY A 330 -18.35 6.84 -46.15
CA GLY A 330 -18.65 7.39 -44.85
C GLY A 330 -17.56 8.33 -44.38
N TRP A 331 -17.49 8.50 -43.06
CA TRP A 331 -16.46 9.28 -42.41
C TRP A 331 -16.12 8.67 -41.05
N VAL A 332 -14.87 8.88 -40.62
CA VAL A 332 -14.41 8.49 -39.29
C VAL A 332 -13.37 9.46 -38.78
N VAL A 333 -13.37 9.69 -37.47
CA VAL A 333 -12.43 10.53 -36.75
C VAL A 333 -11.81 9.71 -35.62
N ASP A 334 -10.49 9.82 -35.49
CA ASP A 334 -9.76 9.34 -34.32
C ASP A 334 -9.99 10.35 -33.18
N PRO A 335 -10.78 10.02 -32.15
CA PRO A 335 -11.05 10.96 -31.04
C PRO A 335 -9.79 11.33 -30.25
N LEU A 336 -8.73 10.51 -30.30
CA LEU A 336 -7.45 10.83 -29.66
C LEU A 336 -6.65 11.86 -30.47
N ARG A 337 -6.95 11.99 -31.77
CA ARG A 337 -6.27 12.92 -32.70
C ARG A 337 -7.28 13.51 -33.69
N PRO A 338 -8.27 14.30 -33.22
CA PRO A 338 -9.44 14.66 -34.03
C PRO A 338 -9.10 15.51 -35.26
N GLY A 339 -8.03 16.31 -35.21
CA GLY A 339 -7.58 17.15 -36.32
C GLY A 339 -6.71 16.45 -37.37
N VAL A 340 -6.47 15.13 -37.23
CA VAL A 340 -5.63 14.35 -38.14
C VAL A 340 -6.50 13.38 -38.93
N ALA A 341 -6.15 13.13 -40.20
CA ALA A 341 -6.81 12.12 -41.01
C ALA A 341 -6.68 10.75 -40.32
N ALA A 342 -7.81 10.06 -40.14
CA ALA A 342 -7.90 8.75 -39.52
C ALA A 342 -7.57 7.63 -40.51
N THR A 343 -7.18 6.47 -39.99
CA THR A 343 -6.99 5.24 -40.77
C THR A 343 -8.20 4.32 -40.58
N VAL A 344 -8.84 3.94 -41.68
CA VAL A 344 -9.93 2.95 -41.71
C VAL A 344 -9.39 1.58 -42.10
N ARG A 345 -9.88 0.54 -41.44
CA ARG A 345 -9.70 -0.86 -41.84
C ARG A 345 -11.05 -1.41 -42.30
N LEU A 346 -11.07 -2.02 -43.47
CA LEU A 346 -12.26 -2.60 -44.09
C LEU A 346 -12.13 -4.12 -44.10
N SER A 347 -13.19 -4.82 -43.72
CA SER A 347 -13.24 -6.29 -43.78
C SER A 347 -14.52 -6.80 -44.40
N ILE A 348 -14.43 -7.90 -45.15
CA ILE A 348 -15.57 -8.67 -45.67
C ILE A 348 -15.58 -10.04 -45.00
N ASP A 349 -16.71 -10.40 -44.38
CA ASP A 349 -16.93 -11.67 -43.69
C ASP A 349 -15.82 -12.01 -42.67
N GLY A 350 -15.33 -10.97 -41.99
CA GLY A 350 -14.25 -11.06 -40.98
C GLY A 350 -12.83 -11.01 -41.56
N ASN A 351 -12.65 -11.04 -42.88
CA ASN A 351 -11.33 -10.95 -43.52
C ASN A 351 -11.02 -9.50 -43.91
N VAL A 352 -9.86 -8.98 -43.47
CA VAL A 352 -9.42 -7.62 -43.84
C VAL A 352 -9.09 -7.58 -45.33
N VAL A 353 -9.71 -6.63 -46.04
CA VAL A 353 -9.61 -6.47 -47.49
C VAL A 353 -8.95 -5.15 -47.90
N SER A 354 -9.03 -4.12 -47.06
CA SER A 354 -8.34 -2.85 -47.29
C SER A 354 -8.02 -2.15 -45.97
N GLN A 355 -7.00 -1.30 -45.99
CA GLN A 355 -6.68 -0.35 -44.93
C GLN A 355 -6.18 0.96 -45.55
N GLU A 356 -6.90 2.05 -45.32
CA GLU A 356 -6.70 3.31 -46.03
C GLU A 356 -6.77 4.50 -45.07
N THR A 357 -6.08 5.59 -45.40
CA THR A 357 -6.23 6.86 -44.68
C THR A 357 -7.38 7.65 -45.29
N THR A 358 -8.23 8.22 -44.44
CA THR A 358 -9.28 9.16 -44.85
C THR A 358 -8.69 10.32 -45.65
N GLY A 359 -9.42 10.78 -46.65
CA GLY A 359 -8.92 11.78 -47.60
C GLY A 359 -10.00 12.64 -48.24
N ILE A 360 -11.27 12.33 -48.00
CA ILE A 360 -12.40 13.01 -48.65
C ILE A 360 -12.88 14.14 -47.73
N ALA A 361 -12.97 15.34 -48.27
CA ALA A 361 -13.46 16.50 -47.55
C ALA A 361 -14.94 16.32 -47.14
N ARG A 362 -15.23 16.55 -45.85
CA ARG A 362 -16.57 16.51 -45.24
C ARG A 362 -16.87 17.84 -44.52
N PRO A 363 -17.20 18.91 -45.29
CA PRO A 363 -17.60 20.18 -44.71
C PRO A 363 -18.86 20.07 -43.84
N ASP A 364 -19.75 19.14 -44.17
CA ASP A 364 -20.95 18.81 -43.39
C ASP A 364 -20.60 18.37 -41.97
N VAL A 365 -19.62 17.48 -41.81
CA VAL A 365 -19.15 16.99 -40.51
C VAL A 365 -18.42 18.09 -39.73
N THR A 366 -17.49 18.79 -40.38
CA THR A 366 -16.69 19.83 -39.72
C THR A 366 -17.47 21.10 -39.38
N SER A 367 -18.60 21.36 -40.05
CA SER A 367 -19.50 22.46 -39.69
C SER A 367 -20.09 22.31 -38.28
N GLY A 368 -20.34 21.06 -37.85
CA GLY A 368 -20.82 20.74 -36.50
C GLY A 368 -19.70 20.51 -35.48
N GLN A 369 -18.49 20.17 -35.94
CA GLN A 369 -17.33 19.87 -35.09
C GLN A 369 -16.04 20.43 -35.73
N PRO A 370 -15.71 21.72 -35.52
CA PRO A 370 -14.59 22.37 -36.21
C PRO A 370 -13.20 21.82 -35.88
N THR A 371 -13.06 21.04 -34.80
CA THR A 371 -11.81 20.36 -34.42
C THR A 371 -11.54 19.11 -35.23
N PHE A 372 -12.52 18.61 -35.98
CA PHE A 372 -12.36 17.41 -36.79
C PHE A 372 -11.59 17.72 -38.08
N ALA A 373 -10.78 16.76 -38.53
CA ALA A 373 -10.10 16.86 -39.81
C ALA A 373 -11.14 17.05 -40.93
N LEU A 374 -10.94 18.06 -41.78
CA LEU A 374 -11.80 18.28 -42.95
C LEU A 374 -11.86 17.03 -43.84
N ASN A 375 -10.74 16.33 -43.99
CA ASN A 375 -10.61 15.17 -44.86
C ASN A 375 -10.95 13.84 -44.15
N CYS A 376 -11.91 13.83 -43.21
CA CYS A 376 -12.29 12.64 -42.45
C CYS A 376 -13.14 11.63 -43.22
N GLY A 377 -13.51 11.92 -44.47
CA GLY A 377 -14.29 11.02 -45.31
C GLY A 377 -13.46 9.90 -45.96
N PHE A 378 -14.10 8.77 -46.20
CA PHE A 378 -13.58 7.65 -46.99
C PHE A 378 -14.59 7.20 -48.05
N ASN A 379 -14.09 6.62 -49.13
CA ASN A 379 -14.87 5.94 -50.16
C ASN A 379 -14.00 4.81 -50.70
N ALA A 380 -14.48 3.57 -50.57
CA ALA A 380 -13.75 2.40 -50.99
C ALA A 380 -14.60 1.58 -51.96
N LEU A 381 -13.95 1.05 -53.01
CA LEU A 381 -14.50 0.08 -53.94
C LEU A 381 -13.74 -1.23 -53.75
N ILE A 382 -14.45 -2.26 -53.30
CA ILE A 382 -13.88 -3.57 -52.95
C ILE A 382 -14.39 -4.60 -53.94
N GLN A 383 -13.50 -5.39 -54.52
CA GLN A 383 -13.85 -6.53 -55.38
C GLN A 383 -14.19 -7.74 -54.50
N THR A 384 -15.30 -8.42 -54.79
CA THR A 384 -15.69 -9.65 -54.09
C THR A 384 -16.55 -10.54 -55.00
N ALA A 385 -16.65 -11.82 -54.67
CA ALA A 385 -17.52 -12.74 -55.41
C ALA A 385 -19.01 -12.35 -55.26
N PRO A 386 -19.89 -12.77 -56.18
CA PRO A 386 -21.33 -12.66 -55.98
C PRO A 386 -21.79 -13.41 -54.72
N GLY A 387 -22.72 -12.83 -53.97
CA GLY A 387 -23.17 -13.37 -52.69
C GLY A 387 -23.65 -12.31 -51.71
N THR A 388 -24.17 -12.77 -50.57
CA THR A 388 -24.43 -11.89 -49.42
C THR A 388 -23.16 -11.81 -48.57
N HIS A 389 -22.74 -10.59 -48.26
CA HIS A 389 -21.50 -10.31 -47.54
C HIS A 389 -21.74 -9.34 -46.39
N ARG A 390 -21.02 -9.56 -45.29
CA ARG A 390 -20.94 -8.64 -44.16
C ARG A 390 -19.68 -7.78 -44.27
N VAL A 391 -19.87 -6.50 -44.50
CA VAL A 391 -18.79 -5.51 -44.62
C VAL A 391 -18.68 -4.74 -43.32
N CYS A 392 -17.49 -4.66 -42.74
CA CYS A 392 -17.24 -3.87 -41.53
C CYS A 392 -16.20 -2.80 -41.77
N VAL A 393 -16.36 -1.68 -41.07
CA VAL A 393 -15.42 -0.57 -40.99
C VAL A 393 -14.93 -0.48 -39.55
N ASP A 394 -13.61 -0.41 -39.37
CA ASP A 394 -12.97 -0.17 -38.08
C ASP A 394 -12.07 1.06 -38.17
N LEU A 395 -11.93 1.77 -37.06
CA LEU A 395 -10.87 2.76 -36.86
C LEU A 395 -9.59 2.06 -36.43
N VAL A 396 -8.46 2.46 -37.02
CA VAL A 396 -7.11 2.11 -36.54
C VAL A 396 -6.49 3.33 -35.87
N TYR A 397 -6.32 3.28 -34.55
CA TYR A 397 -5.69 4.32 -33.76
C TYR A 397 -4.19 4.42 -34.06
N GLY A 398 -3.57 5.53 -33.65
CA GLY A 398 -2.13 5.77 -33.82
C GLY A 398 -1.24 4.75 -33.13
N THR A 399 -1.78 4.10 -32.10
CA THR A 399 -1.17 3.00 -31.36
C THR A 399 -1.20 1.67 -32.13
N GLY A 400 -1.86 1.63 -33.29
CA GLY A 400 -2.15 0.40 -34.05
C GLY A 400 -3.38 -0.36 -33.55
N ARG A 401 -4.02 0.11 -32.47
CA ARG A 401 -5.20 -0.53 -31.90
C ARG A 401 -6.44 -0.31 -32.78
N ILE A 402 -7.36 -1.27 -32.74
CA ILE A 402 -8.50 -1.31 -33.66
C ILE A 402 -9.79 -1.20 -32.85
N ALA A 403 -10.68 -0.30 -33.26
CA ALA A 403 -12.02 -0.22 -32.70
C ALA A 403 -13.10 -0.26 -33.78
N PRO A 404 -14.16 -1.06 -33.58
CA PRO A 404 -15.21 -1.21 -34.57
C PRO A 404 -16.03 0.07 -34.69
N LEU A 405 -16.17 0.57 -35.92
CA LEU A 405 -17.13 1.65 -36.22
C LEU A 405 -18.52 1.04 -36.51
N GLY A 406 -18.57 -0.05 -37.29
CA GLY A 406 -19.82 -0.77 -37.56
C GLY A 406 -19.74 -1.72 -38.75
N CYS A 407 -20.83 -2.47 -38.97
CA CYS A 407 -20.96 -3.38 -40.11
C CYS A 407 -22.29 -3.20 -40.85
N ARG A 408 -22.32 -3.61 -42.12
CA ARG A 408 -23.50 -3.65 -43.01
C ARG A 408 -23.54 -4.97 -43.79
N GLU A 409 -24.74 -5.50 -43.98
CA GLU A 409 -24.99 -6.62 -44.90
C GLU A 409 -25.26 -6.06 -46.30
N VAL A 410 -24.69 -6.66 -47.32
CA VAL A 410 -24.85 -6.24 -48.72
C VAL A 410 -24.88 -7.43 -49.66
N VAL A 411 -25.68 -7.35 -50.72
CA VAL A 411 -25.77 -8.38 -51.75
C VAL A 411 -25.00 -7.92 -52.98
N VAL A 412 -24.09 -8.78 -53.45
CA VAL A 412 -23.26 -8.59 -54.64
C VAL A 412 -23.77 -9.52 -55.74
N THR A 413 -23.90 -8.99 -56.96
CA THR A 413 -24.47 -9.71 -58.12
C THR A 413 -23.40 -10.27 -59.06
#